data_AF-A0A3N6P2Q6-F1
#
_entry.id   AF-A0A3N6P2Q6-F1
#
_cell.length_a   1.000
_cell.length_b   1.000
_cell.length_c   1.000
_cell.angle_alpha   90.00
_cell.angle_beta   90.00
_cell.angle_gamma   90.00
#
_symmetry.space_group_name_H-M   'P 1'
#
loop_
_entity.id
_entity.type
_entity.pdbx_description
1 polymer ?
#
loop_
_entity_poly.entity_id
_entity_poly.type
_entity_poly.pdbx_seq_one_letter_code
_entity_poly.pdbx_strand_id
1 'polypeptide(L)' 'MRCVVTLRDGSAMERAMGALAKYRYTAGGELAAPEGHPREWRKWLLEINAAELEAIRDHVDDGDVIDVKPISG' A
#
# COMPACT_ATOMS: atom_id res chain seq x y z
N MET A 1 -6.25 -12.08 6.76
CA MET A 1 -4.91 -11.84 7.35
C MET A 1 -4.50 -10.41 6.99
N ARG A 2 -4.06 -9.61 7.97
CA ARG A 2 -3.59 -8.24 7.75
C ARG A 2 -2.06 -8.20 7.81
N CYS A 3 -1.45 -7.29 7.07
CA CYS A 3 -0.02 -7.06 7.04
C CYS A 3 0.27 -5.58 6.89
N VAL A 4 1.42 -5.16 7.41
CA VAL A 4 2.00 -3.84 7.17
C VAL A 4 3.06 -3.98 6.08
N VAL A 5 2.90 -3.27 4.98
CA VAL A 5 3.95 -3.15 3.96
C VAL A 5 4.76 -1.88 4.21
N THR A 6 6.07 -1.99 4.05
CA THR A 6 6.97 -0.85 4.04
C THR A 6 7.30 -0.49 2.60
N LEU A 7 7.02 0.74 2.19
CA LEU A 7 7.31 1.26 0.86
C LEU A 7 8.54 2.16 0.90
N ARG A 8 9.33 2.09 -0.17
CA ARG A 8 10.65 2.71 -0.30
C ARG A 8 10.62 4.23 -0.17
N ASP A 9 9.64 4.89 -0.78
CA ASP A 9 9.54 6.36 -0.84
C ASP A 9 8.11 6.79 -1.21
N GLY A 10 7.89 8.11 -1.32
CA GLY A 10 6.59 8.67 -1.67
C GLY A 10 6.04 8.21 -3.03
N SER A 11 6.90 7.94 -4.02
CA SER A 11 6.46 7.50 -5.35
C SER A 11 5.90 6.07 -5.29
N ALA A 12 6.58 5.18 -4.57
CA ALA A 12 6.10 3.83 -4.28
C ALA A 12 4.76 3.86 -3.54
N MET A 13 4.58 4.81 -2.62
CA MET A 13 3.31 5.05 -1.93
C MET A 13 2.20 5.51 -2.88
N GLU A 14 2.45 6.51 -3.74
CA GLU A 14 1.46 7.00 -4.69
C GLU A 14 0.97 5.87 -5.62
N ARG A 15 1.87 5.01 -6.09
CA ARG A 15 1.52 3.84 -6.90
C ARG A 15 0.72 2.80 -6.12
N ALA A 16 1.16 2.44 -4.91
CA ALA A 16 0.47 1.50 -4.05
C ALA A 16 -0.94 1.99 -3.70
N MET A 17 -1.08 3.28 -3.40
CA MET A 17 -2.38 3.90 -3.14
C MET A 17 -3.26 3.94 -4.40
N GLY A 18 -2.69 4.20 -5.58
CA GLY A 18 -3.42 4.11 -6.85
C GLY A 18 -3.93 2.68 -7.14
N ALA A 19 -3.11 1.67 -6.84
CA ALA A 19 -3.46 0.26 -6.96
C ALA A 19 -4.60 -0.13 -6.00
N LEU A 20 -4.47 0.26 -4.73
CA LEU A 20 -5.51 0.07 -3.72
C LEU A 20 -6.81 0.80 -4.08
N ALA A 21 -6.70 2.02 -4.57
CA ALA A 21 -7.82 2.83 -5.00
C ALA A 21 -8.62 2.11 -6.10
N LYS A 22 -7.91 1.60 -7.11
CA LYS A 22 -8.51 0.84 -8.20
C LYS A 22 -9.15 -0.46 -7.69
N TYR A 23 -8.42 -1.23 -6.87
CA TYR A 23 -8.91 -2.47 -6.28
C TYR A 23 -10.19 -2.25 -5.44
N ARG A 24 -10.17 -1.27 -4.53
CA ARG A 24 -11.31 -0.93 -3.67
C ARG A 24 -12.48 -0.38 -4.47
N TYR A 25 -12.24 0.47 -5.47
CA TYR A 25 -13.30 0.93 -6.37
C TYR A 25 -13.97 -0.23 -7.10
N THR A 26 -13.19 -1.20 -7.61
CA THR A 26 -13.74 -2.40 -8.26
C THR A 26 -14.40 -3.37 -7.28
N ALA A 27 -13.98 -3.37 -6.01
CA ALA A 27 -14.52 -4.22 -4.95
C ALA A 27 -15.66 -3.56 -4.16
N GLY A 28 -16.09 -2.35 -4.52
CA GLY A 28 -17.13 -1.59 -3.82
C GLY A 28 -16.74 -1.04 -2.44
N GLY A 29 -15.45 -0.94 -2.15
CA GLY A 29 -14.90 -0.42 -0.89
C GLY A 29 -14.53 1.07 -0.94
N GLU A 30 -14.53 1.74 0.22
CA GLU A 30 -14.17 3.16 0.35
C GLU A 30 -12.67 3.43 0.17
N LEU A 31 -12.39 4.54 -0.52
CA LEU A 31 -11.06 5.10 -0.74
C LEU A 31 -10.57 5.80 0.52
N ALA A 32 -10.00 5.05 1.47
CA ALA A 32 -9.24 5.64 2.56
C ALA A 32 -7.81 5.94 2.09
N ALA A 33 -7.57 7.14 1.56
CA ALA A 33 -6.21 7.68 1.48
C ALA A 33 -5.76 8.13 2.87
N PRO A 34 -4.56 7.75 3.34
CA PRO A 34 -4.10 8.14 4.68
C PRO A 34 -3.98 9.66 4.77
N GLU A 35 -4.62 10.26 5.78
CA GLU A 35 -4.53 11.69 6.04
C GLU A 35 -3.12 12.04 6.55
N GLY A 36 -2.34 12.73 5.71
CA GLY A 36 -1.01 13.20 6.04
C GLY A 36 0.02 12.83 4.98
N HIS A 37 0.16 13.68 3.95
CA HIS A 37 1.07 13.46 2.82
C HIS A 37 2.29 14.41 2.83
N PRO A 38 3.31 14.24 3.68
CA PRO A 38 4.61 14.80 3.39
C PRO A 38 5.34 13.83 2.46
N ARG A 39 5.43 14.17 1.17
CA ARG A 39 6.21 13.46 0.13
C ARG A 39 7.69 13.21 0.52
N GLU A 40 8.14 13.84 1.59
CA GLU A 40 9.48 13.81 2.18
C GLU A 40 9.74 12.61 3.12
N TRP A 41 8.74 11.78 3.41
CA TRP A 41 8.96 10.60 4.25
C TRP A 41 9.80 9.55 3.51
N ARG A 42 10.95 9.21 4.11
CA ARG A 42 11.92 8.26 3.57
C ARG A 42 11.42 6.82 3.51
N LYS A 43 10.36 6.48 4.23
CA LYS A 43 9.70 5.16 4.25
C LYS A 43 8.24 5.35 4.62
N TRP A 44 7.37 4.57 4.00
CA TRP A 44 5.94 4.58 4.29
C TRP A 44 5.49 3.22 4.81
N LEU A 45 4.58 3.22 5.78
CA LEU A 45 3.96 2.02 6.32
C LEU A 45 2.48 2.02 5.94
N LEU A 46 2.01 0.91 5.38
CA LEU A 46 0.63 0.78 4.92
C LEU A 46 0.07 -0.55 5.44
N GLU A 47 -0.96 -0.46 6.29
CA GLU A 47 -1.70 -1.64 6.74
C GLU A 47 -2.73 -2.03 5.67
N ILE A 48 -2.63 -3.27 5.20
CA ILE A 48 -3.47 -3.84 4.15
C ILE A 48 -3.79 -5.30 4.45
N ASN A 49 -4.79 -5.85 3.77
CA ASN A 49 -5.06 -7.28 3.78
C ASN A 49 -4.30 -8.02 2.65
N ALA A 50 -4.37 -9.35 2.67
CA ALA A 50 -3.67 -10.19 1.68
C ALA A 50 -4.08 -9.92 0.22
N ALA A 51 -5.37 -9.70 -0.06
CA ALA A 51 -5.84 -9.43 -1.42
C ALA A 51 -5.42 -8.04 -1.91
N GLU A 52 -5.41 -7.06 -1.01
CA GLU A 52 -4.86 -5.74 -1.25
C GLU A 52 -3.34 -5.77 -1.52
N LEU A 53 -2.60 -6.63 -0.82
CA LEU A 53 -1.17 -6.83 -1.08
C LEU A 53 -0.92 -7.36 -2.49
N GLU A 54 -1.70 -8.35 -2.94
CA GLU A 54 -1.60 -8.87 -4.31
C GLU A 54 -1.89 -7.78 -5.35
N ALA A 55 -2.92 -6.97 -5.13
CA ALA A 55 -3.26 -5.86 -6.01
C ALA A 55 -2.15 -4.79 -6.08
N ILE A 56 -1.49 -4.49 -4.96
CA ILE A 56 -0.35 -3.56 -4.94
C ILE A 56 0.83 -4.14 -5.72
N ARG A 57 1.16 -5.43 -5.51
CA ARG A 57 2.31 -6.08 -6.17
C ARG A 57 2.22 -6.11 -7.69
N ASP A 58 1.02 -6.11 -8.26
CA ASP A 58 0.79 -6.05 -9.72
C ASP A 58 1.07 -4.65 -10.31
N HIS A 59 1.10 -3.61 -9.46
CA HIS A 59 1.07 -2.21 -9.89
C HIS A 59 2.25 -1.36 -9.38
N VAL A 60 3.08 -1.90 -8.49
CA VAL A 60 4.31 -1.25 -8.02
C VAL A 60 5.54 -1.85 -8.70
N ASP A 61 6.64 -1.10 -8.77
CA ASP A 61 7.89 -1.57 -9.37
C ASP A 61 8.62 -2.57 -8.45
N ASP A 62 9.49 -3.40 -9.04
CA ASP A 62 10.37 -4.29 -8.29
C ASP A 62 11.30 -3.45 -7.39
N GLY A 63 11.18 -3.61 -6.07
CA GLY A 63 11.90 -2.82 -5.07
C GLY A 63 11.11 -1.65 -4.44
N ASP A 64 9.86 -1.42 -4.83
CA ASP A 64 8.98 -0.44 -4.17
C ASP A 64 8.54 -0.92 -2.79
N VAL A 65 8.25 -2.22 -2.66
CA VAL A 65 7.97 -2.87 -1.38
C VAL A 65 9.27 -3.41 -0.81
N ILE A 66 9.72 -2.83 0.30
CA ILE A 66 11.01 -3.17 0.92
C ILE A 66 10.88 -4.11 2.12
N ASP A 67 9.70 -4.23 2.70
CA ASP A 67 9.41 -5.14 3.81
C ASP A 67 7.91 -5.43 3.88
N VAL A 68 7.53 -6.66 4.27
CA VAL A 68 6.13 -7.04 4.51
C VAL A 68 6.06 -7.76 5.85
N LYS A 69 5.40 -7.15 6.83
CA LYS A 69 5.21 -7.73 8.16
C LYS A 69 3.78 -8.19 8.35
N PRO A 70 3.52 -9.49 8.58
CA PRO A 70 2.20 -9.94 8.95
C PRO A 70 1.83 -9.38 10.33
N ILE A 71 0.60 -8.88 10.48
CA ILE A 71 0.05 -8.56 11.80
C ILE A 71 -0.49 -9.87 12.35
N SER A 72 0.27 -10.46 13.27
CA SER A 72 -0.20 -11.61 14.05
C SER A 72 -1.16 -11.07 15.10
N GLY A 73 -2.45 -11.39 14.95
CA GLY A 73 -3.47 -11.22 15.98
C GLY A 73 -3.56 -12.43 16.88
#